data_AF-A0A397SF31-F1
#
_entry.id   AF-A0A397SF31-F1
#
_cell.length_a   1.000
_cell.length_b   1.000
_cell.length_c   1.000
_cell.angle_alpha   90.00
_cell.angle_beta   90.00
_cell.angle_gamma   90.00
#
_symmetry.space_group_name_H-M   'P 1'
#
loop_
_entity.id
_entity.type
_entity.pdbx_description
1 polymer ?
#
loop_
_entity_poly.entity_id
_entity_poly.type
_entity_poly.pdbx_seq_one_letter_code
_entity_poly.pdbx_strand_id
1 'polypeptide(L)'
;MEIEENNMKYYTICQFHRIKFSHLLIMAFIIFLFAIPYYINDFNFNDNEFKSISTPLFNDNSIQNMSYPHYKLALFIFSEMEQIDKRMLMRKELFGIKDNLISCMKQDTTEIFYKFFVIKSEEIAIDYLYLYMSEQMDYYDLVKIDVQHHQSLLEYAQSLQENCTIFDHLVLIDIFTR
;
A
#
# COMPACT_ATOMS: atom_id res chain seq x y z
N MET A 1 1.81 -66.90 6.78
CA MET A 1 1.86 -66.39 8.17
C MET A 1 2.75 -65.15 8.31
N GLU A 2 3.77 -64.94 7.46
CA GLU A 2 4.65 -63.74 7.50
C GLU A 2 4.05 -62.43 6.94
N ILE A 3 2.97 -62.49 6.13
CA ILE A 3 2.41 -61.30 5.48
C ILE A 3 1.57 -60.46 6.47
N GLU A 4 0.95 -61.08 7.48
CA GLU A 4 0.14 -60.38 8.49
C GLU A 4 0.98 -59.64 9.53
N GLU A 5 2.15 -60.18 9.92
CA GLU A 5 3.07 -59.50 10.86
C GLU A 5 3.65 -58.20 10.29
N ASN A 6 3.97 -58.17 9.00
CA ASN A 6 4.52 -56.97 8.35
C ASN A 6 3.49 -55.84 8.24
N ASN A 7 2.22 -56.16 8.02
CA ASN A 7 1.14 -55.17 7.97
C ASN A 7 0.81 -54.59 9.35
N MET A 8 0.91 -55.38 10.42
CA MET A 8 0.70 -54.91 11.80
C MET A 8 1.82 -53.95 12.26
N LYS A 9 3.06 -54.19 11.82
CA LYS A 9 4.21 -53.32 12.13
C LYS A 9 4.14 -51.97 11.41
N TYR A 10 3.68 -51.94 10.16
CA TYR A 10 3.47 -50.70 9.43
C TYR A 10 2.35 -49.84 10.04
N TYR A 11 1.27 -50.48 10.51
CA TYR A 11 0.14 -49.78 11.12
C TYR A 11 0.51 -49.14 12.48
N THR A 12 1.35 -49.80 13.28
CA THR A 12 1.80 -49.28 14.58
C THR A 12 2.77 -48.09 14.43
N ILE A 13 3.64 -48.10 13.42
CA ILE A 13 4.55 -46.97 13.12
C ILE A 13 3.75 -45.72 12.68
N CYS A 14 2.74 -45.89 11.82
CA CYS A 14 1.89 -44.78 11.37
C CYS A 14 1.03 -44.19 12.50
N GLN A 15 0.50 -45.01 13.42
CA GLN A 15 -0.19 -44.50 14.60
C GLN A 15 0.73 -43.72 15.54
N PHE A 16 1.98 -44.17 15.73
CA PHE A 16 2.93 -43.53 16.63
C PHE A 16 3.35 -42.12 16.16
N HIS A 17 3.43 -41.88 14.85
CA HIS A 17 3.67 -40.55 14.29
C HIS A 17 2.47 -39.60 14.46
N ARG A 18 1.24 -40.13 14.30
CA ARG A 18 0.00 -39.35 14.47
C ARG A 18 -0.18 -38.85 15.92
N ILE A 19 0.23 -39.64 16.90
CA ILE A 19 0.13 -39.31 18.33
C ILE A 19 1.19 -38.27 18.74
N LYS A 20 2.42 -38.34 18.20
CA LYS A 20 3.45 -37.32 18.51
C LYS A 20 3.12 -35.96 17.90
N PHE A 21 2.53 -35.94 16.70
CA PHE A 21 2.15 -34.69 16.04
C PHE A 21 0.95 -34.01 16.71
N SER A 22 0.00 -34.78 17.26
CA SER A 22 -1.13 -34.21 17.99
C SER A 22 -0.69 -33.49 19.26
N HIS A 23 0.29 -34.03 20.00
CA HIS A 23 0.84 -33.34 21.18
C HIS A 23 1.56 -32.03 20.83
N LEU A 24 2.28 -31.98 19.70
CA LEU A 24 2.90 -30.73 19.22
C LEU A 24 1.86 -29.69 18.80
N LEU A 25 0.80 -30.11 18.11
CA LEU A 25 -0.32 -29.21 17.75
C LEU A 25 -1.07 -28.70 18.98
N ILE A 26 -1.32 -29.55 19.97
CA ILE A 26 -1.96 -29.16 21.23
C ILE A 26 -1.07 -28.15 21.98
N MET A 27 0.24 -28.38 22.05
CA MET A 27 1.17 -27.45 22.70
C MET A 27 1.24 -26.11 21.96
N ALA A 28 1.29 -26.11 20.63
CA ALA A 28 1.25 -24.88 19.84
C ALA A 28 -0.06 -24.11 20.02
N PHE A 29 -1.19 -24.81 20.09
CA PHE A 29 -2.50 -24.21 20.34
C PHE A 29 -2.61 -23.61 21.75
N ILE A 30 -2.06 -24.29 22.76
CA ILE A 30 -1.99 -23.76 24.13
C ILE A 30 -1.13 -22.49 24.18
N ILE A 31 0.06 -22.50 23.55
CA ILE A 31 0.92 -21.31 23.45
C ILE A 31 0.18 -20.15 22.77
N PHE A 32 -0.56 -20.43 21.69
CA PHE A 32 -1.37 -19.42 21.01
C PHE A 32 -2.47 -18.84 21.92
N LEU A 33 -3.20 -19.69 22.66
CA LEU A 33 -4.23 -19.24 23.60
C LEU A 33 -3.68 -18.38 24.75
N PHE A 34 -2.45 -18.62 25.19
CA PHE A 34 -1.80 -17.80 26.21
C PHE A 34 -1.11 -16.54 25.66
N ALA A 35 -0.69 -16.55 24.38
CA ALA A 35 -0.12 -15.37 23.72
C ALA A 35 -1.20 -14.35 23.33
N ILE A 36 -2.39 -14.79 22.92
CA ILE A 36 -3.52 -13.93 22.55
C ILE A 36 -3.86 -12.87 23.61
N PRO A 37 -4.08 -13.20 24.91
CA PRO A 37 -4.39 -12.18 25.91
C PRO A 37 -3.21 -11.23 26.18
N TYR A 38 -1.96 -11.64 25.92
CA TYR A 38 -0.81 -10.74 26.04
C TYR A 38 -0.80 -9.69 24.91
N TYR A 39 -1.12 -10.11 23.68
CA TYR A 39 -1.31 -9.19 22.56
C TYR A 39 -2.58 -8.34 22.68
N ILE A 40 -3.68 -8.90 23.22
CA ILE A 40 -4.92 -8.15 23.41
C ILE A 40 -4.80 -7.13 24.55
N ASN A 41 -4.00 -7.38 25.59
CA ASN A 41 -3.81 -6.40 26.66
C ASN A 41 -2.96 -5.19 26.23
N ASP A 42 -2.11 -5.34 25.20
CA ASP A 42 -1.49 -4.21 24.48
C ASP A 42 -2.48 -3.49 23.53
N PHE A 43 -3.59 -4.14 23.18
CA PHE A 43 -4.65 -3.60 22.32
C PHE A 43 -5.87 -3.06 23.09
N ASN A 44 -5.87 -3.05 24.42
CA ASN A 44 -6.83 -2.27 25.21
C ASN A 44 -6.43 -0.78 25.18
N PHE A 45 -6.42 -0.23 23.98
CA PHE A 45 -6.53 1.20 23.75
C PHE A 45 -7.96 1.58 24.14
N ASN A 46 -8.09 2.46 25.13
CA ASN A 46 -9.37 3.01 25.55
C ASN A 46 -10.15 3.51 24.32
N ASP A 47 -11.37 3.00 24.11
CA ASP A 47 -12.35 3.45 23.11
C ASP A 47 -12.85 4.90 23.31
N ASN A 48 -12.11 5.72 24.05
CA ASN A 48 -12.41 7.14 24.27
C ASN A 48 -11.57 8.08 23.40
N GLU A 49 -10.73 7.57 22.50
CA GLU A 49 -9.81 8.39 21.69
C GLU A 49 -10.29 8.63 20.24
N PHE A 50 -11.60 8.81 20.04
CA PHE A 50 -12.13 9.43 18.82
C PHE A 50 -12.10 10.96 18.86
N LYS A 51 -11.32 11.53 19.78
CA LYS A 51 -11.13 12.97 19.87
C LYS A 51 -9.71 13.26 20.37
N SER A 52 -8.92 13.81 19.45
CA SER A 52 -7.58 14.38 19.63
C SER A 52 -6.48 13.42 20.07
N ILE A 53 -5.42 13.38 19.24
CA ILE A 53 -4.00 13.47 19.58
C ILE A 53 -3.18 12.67 18.56
N SER A 54 -2.90 13.38 17.48
CA SER A 54 -1.56 13.45 16.91
C SER A 54 -0.53 13.74 18.01
N THR A 55 0.29 12.76 18.39
CA THR A 55 1.65 13.05 18.86
C THR A 55 2.60 11.96 18.38
N PRO A 56 3.51 12.24 17.44
CA PRO A 56 4.69 11.43 17.25
C PRO A 56 5.65 11.67 18.42
N LEU A 57 6.28 10.60 18.91
CA LEU A 57 7.33 10.65 19.92
C LEU A 57 8.59 11.28 19.29
N PHE A 58 8.65 12.61 19.25
CA PHE A 58 9.89 13.37 19.00
C PHE A 58 10.14 14.28 20.18
N ASN A 59 11.02 13.83 21.07
CA ASN A 59 11.67 14.69 22.04
C ASN A 59 12.92 15.25 21.37
N ASP A 60 12.79 16.40 20.73
CA ASP A 60 13.86 17.39 20.65
C ASP A 60 13.25 18.76 20.34
N ASN A 61 13.65 19.74 21.13
CA ASN A 61 13.17 21.11 21.15
C ASN A 61 13.43 21.86 19.82
N SER A 62 12.64 21.57 18.80
CA SER A 62 12.46 22.46 17.66
C SER A 62 10.98 22.80 17.56
N ILE A 63 10.67 24.07 17.76
CA ILE A 63 9.43 24.65 17.24
C ILE A 63 9.58 24.53 15.72
N GLN A 64 9.17 23.40 15.15
CA GLN A 64 9.03 23.25 13.71
C GLN A 64 7.90 24.20 13.33
N ASN A 65 8.25 25.35 12.75
CA ASN A 65 7.32 26.14 11.98
C ASN A 65 6.59 25.16 11.05
N MET A 66 5.28 24.96 11.23
CA MET A 66 4.44 24.18 10.32
C MET A 66 4.41 24.92 8.97
N SER A 67 5.49 24.81 8.21
CA SER A 67 5.54 25.23 6.83
C SER A 67 4.84 24.15 6.03
N TYR A 68 3.84 24.56 5.26
CA TYR A 68 3.18 23.71 4.30
C TYR A 68 4.20 23.07 3.34
N PRO A 69 3.99 21.79 2.93
CA PRO A 69 4.86 21.17 1.94
C PRO A 69 4.86 22.01 0.65
N HIS A 70 6.04 22.53 0.32
CA HIS A 70 6.28 23.39 -0.83
C HIS A 70 7.22 22.69 -1.80
N TYR A 71 6.71 22.39 -2.99
CA TYR A 71 7.44 21.72 -4.05
C TYR A 71 7.89 22.75 -5.09
N LYS A 72 9.01 22.49 -5.77
CA LYS A 72 9.42 23.35 -6.89
C LYS A 72 8.59 23.04 -8.14
N LEU A 73 8.17 21.78 -8.29
CA LEU A 73 7.48 21.28 -9.45
C LEU A 73 6.31 20.38 -9.04
N ALA A 74 5.13 20.62 -9.60
CA ALA A 74 4.04 19.66 -9.66
C ALA A 74 4.00 19.03 -11.06
N LEU A 75 3.98 17.71 -11.12
CA LEU A 75 4.02 16.93 -12.35
C LEU A 75 2.79 16.05 -12.47
N PHE A 76 1.89 16.39 -13.39
CA PHE A 76 0.68 15.61 -13.65
C PHE A 76 0.84 14.84 -14.96
N ILE A 77 0.74 13.52 -14.86
CA ILE A 77 1.10 12.60 -15.94
C ILE A 77 -0.13 11.83 -16.39
N PHE A 78 -0.62 12.08 -17.61
CA PHE A 78 -1.82 11.44 -18.15
C PHE A 78 -1.56 10.03 -18.63
N SER A 79 -2.35 9.07 -18.15
CA SER A 79 -2.27 7.66 -18.57
C SER A 79 -3.64 7.01 -18.63
N GLU A 80 -3.76 5.89 -19.32
CA GLU A 80 -4.96 5.04 -19.31
C GLU A 80 -4.85 3.99 -18.20
N MET A 81 -5.98 3.50 -17.69
CA MET A 81 -6.00 2.47 -16.63
C MET A 81 -5.13 1.26 -16.97
N GLU A 82 -5.14 0.81 -18.22
CA GLU A 82 -4.41 -0.35 -18.73
C GLU A 82 -2.89 -0.14 -18.77
N GLN A 83 -2.42 1.10 -18.75
CA GLN A 83 -1.01 1.45 -18.93
C GLN A 83 -0.17 1.32 -17.65
N ILE A 84 -0.42 0.26 -16.86
CA ILE A 84 0.23 -0.02 -15.58
C ILE A 84 1.75 -0.16 -15.79
N ASP A 85 2.17 -0.89 -16.82
CA ASP A 85 3.59 -1.12 -17.12
C ASP A 85 4.32 0.18 -17.48
N LYS A 86 3.65 1.10 -18.18
CA LYS A 86 4.23 2.41 -18.51
C LYS A 86 4.43 3.23 -17.22
N ARG A 87 3.42 3.26 -16.34
CA ARG A 87 3.52 3.93 -15.03
C ARG A 87 4.64 3.32 -14.19
N MET A 88 4.77 2.00 -14.16
CA MET A 88 5.87 1.31 -13.48
C MET A 88 7.25 1.72 -14.02
N LEU A 89 7.39 1.79 -15.35
CA LEU A 89 8.63 2.25 -15.98
C LEU A 89 8.94 3.70 -15.60
N MET A 90 7.96 4.60 -15.67
CA MET A 90 8.16 6.00 -15.27
C MET A 90 8.51 6.15 -13.79
N ARG A 91 7.86 5.39 -12.90
CA ARG A 91 8.21 5.33 -11.47
C ARG A 91 9.68 4.99 -11.27
N LYS A 92 10.14 3.97 -11.97
CA LYS A 92 11.52 3.50 -11.89
C LYS A 92 12.51 4.51 -12.45
N GLU A 93 12.28 5.02 -13.65
CA GLU A 93 13.27 5.81 -14.39
C GLU A 93 13.25 7.30 -14.00
N LEU A 94 12.09 7.88 -13.66
CA LEU A 94 11.96 9.29 -13.28
C LEU A 94 12.10 9.52 -11.78
N PHE A 95 11.59 8.60 -10.96
CA PHE A 95 11.50 8.79 -9.50
C PHE A 95 12.34 7.78 -8.72
N GLY A 96 13.03 6.84 -9.38
CA GLY A 96 13.84 5.82 -8.74
C GLY A 96 13.04 4.79 -7.92
N ILE A 97 11.72 4.75 -8.10
CA ILE A 97 10.79 3.89 -7.37
C ILE A 97 10.78 2.53 -8.05
N LYS A 98 11.45 1.55 -7.43
CA LYS A 98 11.57 0.19 -7.96
C LYS A 98 10.53 -0.77 -7.37
N ASP A 99 10.23 -0.61 -6.08
CA ASP A 99 9.35 -1.49 -5.32
C ASP A 99 8.45 -0.65 -4.38
N ASN A 100 7.25 -1.16 -4.06
CA ASN A 100 6.27 -0.55 -3.14
C ASN A 100 6.62 -0.70 -1.65
N LEU A 101 7.72 -1.38 -1.32
CA LEU A 101 8.17 -1.64 0.06
C LEU A 101 8.82 -0.44 0.74
N ILE A 102 9.12 0.62 -0.01
CA ILE A 102 9.58 1.89 0.55
C ILE A 102 8.33 2.67 0.96
N SER A 103 8.22 3.01 2.25
CA SER A 103 7.16 3.89 2.74
C SER A 103 7.05 5.12 1.84
N CYS A 104 5.83 5.45 1.41
CA CYS A 104 5.50 6.62 0.59
C CYS A 104 6.16 7.91 1.11
N MET A 105 6.42 8.02 2.43
CA MET A 105 7.12 9.16 3.04
C MET A 105 8.58 9.33 2.61
N LYS A 106 9.23 8.29 2.05
CA LYS A 106 10.59 8.37 1.50
C LYS A 106 10.62 8.79 0.02
N GLN A 107 9.46 8.81 -0.63
CA GLN A 107 9.31 9.18 -2.05
C GLN A 107 8.92 10.65 -2.23
N ASP A 108 8.48 11.32 -1.17
CA ASP A 108 8.27 12.77 -1.15
C ASP A 108 9.63 13.48 -1.18
N THR A 109 10.12 13.74 -2.39
CA THR A 109 11.18 14.73 -2.57
C THR A 109 10.58 16.12 -2.31
N THR A 110 11.26 16.99 -1.58
CA THR A 110 10.81 18.39 -1.41
C THR A 110 10.81 19.19 -2.73
N GLU A 111 11.29 18.59 -3.82
CA GLU A 111 11.43 19.25 -5.11
C GLU A 111 10.28 18.95 -6.06
N ILE A 112 9.78 17.70 -6.09
CA ILE A 112 8.81 17.24 -7.08
C ILE A 112 7.63 16.56 -6.40
N PHE A 113 6.45 17.13 -6.61
CA PHE A 113 5.16 16.48 -6.39
C PHE A 113 4.70 15.85 -7.70
N TYR A 114 4.32 14.59 -7.73
CA TYR A 114 3.80 13.96 -8.94
C TYR A 114 2.54 13.15 -8.70
N LYS A 115 1.66 13.10 -9.70
CA LYS A 115 0.47 12.25 -9.75
C LYS A 115 0.21 11.76 -11.17
N PHE A 116 -0.23 10.52 -11.28
CA PHE A 116 -0.76 9.97 -12.53
C PHE A 116 -2.24 10.27 -12.64
N PHE A 117 -2.63 10.98 -13.69
CA PHE A 117 -4.00 11.27 -14.04
C PHE A 117 -4.51 10.14 -14.92
N VAL A 118 -5.32 9.27 -14.33
CA VAL A 118 -5.73 8.02 -14.97
C VAL A 118 -7.12 8.16 -15.56
N ILE A 119 -7.18 7.98 -16.87
CA ILE A 119 -8.41 7.95 -17.64
C ILE A 119 -8.89 6.51 -17.77
N LYS A 120 -10.19 6.30 -17.59
CA LYS A 120 -10.83 5.03 -17.92
C LYS A 120 -11.11 4.98 -19.42
N SER A 121 -10.67 3.92 -20.09
CA SER A 121 -11.09 3.58 -21.45
C SER A 121 -12.58 3.22 -21.49
N GLU A 122 -13.20 3.33 -22.67
CA GLU A 122 -14.62 2.97 -22.84
C GLU A 122 -14.88 1.48 -22.51
N GLU A 123 -13.94 0.61 -22.90
CA GLU A 123 -14.00 -0.82 -22.66
C GLU A 123 -12.71 -1.31 -22.00
N ILE A 124 -12.79 -1.59 -20.70
CA ILE A 124 -11.67 -2.16 -19.93
C ILE A 124 -11.99 -3.61 -19.53
N ALA A 125 -11.05 -4.51 -19.76
CA ALA A 125 -11.16 -5.88 -19.28
C ALA A 125 -11.06 -5.93 -17.74
N ILE A 126 -11.81 -6.83 -17.12
CA ILE A 126 -11.92 -6.98 -15.66
C ILE A 126 -10.54 -7.21 -15.02
N ASP A 127 -9.67 -7.96 -15.69
CA ASP A 127 -8.31 -8.24 -15.19
C ASP A 127 -7.49 -6.95 -15.00
N TYR A 128 -7.59 -6.00 -15.93
CA TYR A 128 -6.92 -4.70 -15.80
C TYR A 128 -7.53 -3.84 -14.70
N LEU A 129 -8.83 -3.96 -14.44
CA LEU A 129 -9.46 -3.26 -13.32
C LEU A 129 -8.89 -3.74 -11.98
N TYR A 130 -8.71 -5.06 -11.79
CA TYR A 130 -8.11 -5.59 -10.58
C TYR A 130 -6.65 -5.15 -10.41
N LEU A 131 -5.86 -5.17 -11.48
CA LEU A 131 -4.47 -4.72 -11.44
C LEU A 131 -4.37 -3.22 -11.12
N TYR A 132 -5.23 -2.40 -11.73
CA TYR A 132 -5.33 -0.98 -11.41
C TYR A 132 -5.69 -0.73 -9.94
N MET A 133 -6.64 -1.49 -9.39
CA MET A 133 -7.03 -1.37 -7.98
C MET A 133 -5.87 -1.74 -7.04
N SER A 134 -5.08 -2.76 -7.37
CA SER A 134 -3.87 -3.10 -6.63
C SER A 134 -2.87 -1.94 -6.68
N GLU A 135 -2.59 -1.43 -7.88
CA GLU A 135 -1.65 -0.32 -8.07
C GLU A 135 -2.06 0.94 -7.27
N GLN A 136 -3.35 1.26 -7.24
CA GLN A 136 -3.87 2.39 -6.49
C GLN A 136 -3.59 2.26 -4.99
N MET A 137 -3.70 1.03 -4.44
CA MET A 137 -3.41 0.76 -3.03
C MET A 137 -1.91 0.77 -2.75
N ASP A 138 -1.10 0.33 -3.71
CA ASP A 138 0.35 0.19 -3.57
C ASP A 138 1.10 1.53 -3.60
N TYR A 139 0.68 2.47 -4.45
CA TYR A 139 1.47 3.67 -4.74
C TYR A 139 0.82 4.99 -4.30
N TYR A 140 -0.51 5.03 -4.13
CA TYR A 140 -1.26 6.24 -3.72
C TYR A 140 -0.98 7.49 -4.58
N ASP A 141 -0.53 7.30 -5.82
CA ASP A 141 -0.13 8.35 -6.75
C ASP A 141 -1.09 8.50 -7.94
N LEU A 142 -2.20 7.76 -7.94
CA LEU A 142 -3.21 7.75 -8.99
C LEU A 142 -4.38 8.70 -8.67
N VAL A 143 -4.76 9.53 -9.64
CA VAL A 143 -5.94 10.39 -9.61
C VAL A 143 -6.81 10.02 -10.79
N LYS A 144 -8.00 9.48 -10.53
CA LYS A 144 -8.93 9.13 -11.60
C LYS A 144 -9.60 10.39 -12.13
N ILE A 145 -9.59 10.55 -13.45
CA ILE A 145 -10.25 11.66 -14.15
C ILE A 145 -11.17 11.15 -15.25
N ASP A 146 -12.18 11.95 -15.57
CA ASP A 146 -13.05 11.76 -16.71
C ASP A 146 -12.56 12.61 -17.89
N VAL A 147 -12.39 12.00 -19.06
CA VAL A 147 -11.82 12.60 -20.29
C VAL A 147 -12.57 13.87 -20.70
N GLN A 148 -13.85 13.96 -20.34
CA GLN A 148 -14.71 15.06 -20.75
C GLN A 148 -14.38 16.38 -20.02
N HIS A 149 -13.57 16.34 -18.95
CA HIS A 149 -13.39 17.48 -18.05
C HIS A 149 -11.91 17.86 -17.87
N HIS A 150 -11.34 18.58 -18.86
CA HIS A 150 -10.05 19.28 -18.68
C HIS A 150 -10.04 20.20 -17.45
N GLN A 151 -11.22 20.69 -17.05
CA GLN A 151 -11.41 21.50 -15.86
C GLN A 151 -11.02 20.76 -14.57
N SER A 152 -11.20 19.43 -14.52
CA SER A 152 -10.87 18.61 -13.34
C SER A 152 -9.39 18.68 -12.97
N LEU A 153 -8.51 18.99 -13.92
CA LEU A 153 -7.10 19.16 -13.64
C LEU A 153 -6.81 20.45 -12.85
N LEU A 154 -7.41 21.56 -13.28
CA LEU A 154 -7.24 22.84 -12.60
C LEU A 154 -7.92 22.82 -11.23
N GLU A 155 -9.08 22.19 -11.14
CA GLU A 155 -9.78 21.95 -9.86
C GLU A 155 -8.93 21.10 -8.92
N TYR A 156 -8.26 20.06 -9.43
CA TYR A 156 -7.34 19.28 -8.61
C TYR A 156 -6.14 20.12 -8.14
N ALA A 157 -5.52 20.89 -9.04
CA ALA A 157 -4.42 21.78 -8.68
C ALA A 157 -4.82 22.82 -7.62
N GLN A 158 -6.03 23.38 -7.72
CA GLN A 158 -6.60 24.28 -6.71
C GLN A 158 -6.83 23.55 -5.38
N SER A 159 -7.40 22.35 -5.42
CA SER A 159 -7.64 21.54 -4.22
C SER A 159 -6.35 21.20 -3.46
N LEU A 160 -5.22 21.05 -4.17
CA LEU A 160 -3.91 20.86 -3.53
C LEU A 160 -3.50 22.09 -2.74
N GLN A 161 -3.68 23.29 -3.31
CA GLN A 161 -3.34 24.55 -2.64
C GLN A 161 -4.25 24.79 -1.43
N GLU A 162 -5.54 24.49 -1.53
CA GLU A 162 -6.50 24.54 -0.41
C GLU A 162 -6.12 23.55 0.70
N ASN A 163 -5.64 22.36 0.32
CA ASN A 163 -5.12 21.34 1.23
C ASN A 163 -3.64 21.54 1.58
N CYS A 164 -3.15 22.77 1.47
CA CYS A 164 -1.84 23.17 1.96
C CYS A 164 -0.65 22.47 1.26
N THR A 165 -0.79 22.13 -0.02
CA THR A 165 0.30 21.68 -0.89
C THR A 165 0.56 22.75 -1.94
N ILE A 166 1.75 23.37 -1.90
CA ILE A 166 2.09 24.52 -2.75
C ILE A 166 3.19 24.13 -3.73
N PHE A 167 3.19 24.71 -4.93
CA PHE A 167 4.23 24.49 -5.92
C PHE A 167 4.48 25.73 -6.81
N ASP A 168 5.73 25.93 -7.24
CA ASP A 168 6.11 27.06 -8.11
C ASP A 168 5.64 26.86 -9.56
N HIS A 169 5.71 25.63 -10.05
CA HIS A 169 5.46 25.29 -11.44
C HIS A 169 4.57 24.05 -11.56
N LEU A 170 3.66 24.06 -12.53
CA LEU A 170 2.85 22.90 -12.91
C LEU A 170 3.25 22.45 -14.33
N VAL A 171 3.61 21.17 -14.46
CA VAL A 171 3.93 20.54 -15.74
C VAL A 171 2.95 19.42 -15.99
N LEU A 172 2.41 19.41 -17.22
CA LEU A 172 1.52 18.39 -17.73
C LEU A 172 2.29 17.53 -18.71
N ILE A 173 2.36 16.23 -18.45
CA ILE A 173 2.89 15.26 -19.39
C ILE A 173 1.74 14.45 -19.94
N ASP A 174 1.56 14.56 -21.25
CA ASP A 174 0.65 13.70 -21.98
C ASP A 174 1.42 12.50 -22.55
N ILE A 175 1.04 11.29 -22.16
CA ILE A 175 1.62 10.04 -22.66
C ILE A 175 0.82 9.49 -23.86
N PHE A 176 -0.22 10.20 -24.31
CA PHE A 176 -0.94 9.93 -25.57
C PHE A 176 -0.10 10.34 -26.79
N THR A 177 1.06 9.73 -26.97
CA THR A 177 1.73 9.70 -28.28
C THR A 177 1.35 8.39 -28.96
N ARG A 178 0.41 8.49 -29.92
CA ARG A 178 0.08 7.43 -30.87
C ARG A 178 1.19 7.23 -31.89
#